data_AF-A0A439NZC8-F1
#
_entry.id   AF-A0A439NZC8-F1
#
_cell.length_a   1.000
_cell.length_b   1.000
_cell.length_c   1.000
_cell.angle_alpha   90.00
_cell.angle_beta   90.00
_cell.angle_gamma   90.00
#
_symmetry.space_group_name_H-M   'P 1'
#
loop_
_entity.id
_entity.type
_entity.pdbx_description
1 polymer ?
#
loop_
_entity_poly.entity_id
_entity_poly.type
_entity_poly.pdbx_seq_one_letter_code
_entity_poly.pdbx_strand_id
1 'polypeptide(L)'
;MLRLPDAYINGMMPADRLRVSKSDDRYQVADESGPMRSFDTIVEAVRFVRDRGARLWLDWGRTIIGGQIAPQDFVATFLGSPVGRIQGERHGPSAATWRWSIATHDKRWRGHGGQRGQLQTKDEAVAELEQVFTKYIAETPEGP
;
A
#
# COMPACT_ATOMS: atom_id res chain seq x y z
N MET A 1 36.89 -14.98 14.87
CA MET A 1 35.52 -15.37 15.28
C MET A 1 34.67 -14.10 15.16
N LEU A 2 34.01 -13.94 14.01
CA LEU A 2 33.26 -12.72 13.67
C LEU A 2 31.92 -12.73 14.42
N ARG A 3 31.72 -11.73 15.29
CA ARG A 3 30.45 -11.45 15.95
C ARG A 3 29.71 -10.43 15.09
N LEU A 4 28.63 -10.85 14.44
CA LEU A 4 27.69 -9.95 13.76
C LEU A 4 27.03 -9.05 14.82
N PRO A 5 26.85 -7.73 14.59
CA PRO A 5 26.10 -6.92 15.52
C PRO A 5 24.60 -7.17 15.32
N ASP A 6 23.97 -7.66 16.39
CA ASP A 6 22.54 -7.71 16.64
C ASP A 6 21.92 -6.29 16.56
N ALA A 7 21.65 -5.81 15.36
CA ALA A 7 20.82 -4.63 15.12
C ALA A 7 19.34 -5.04 14.96
N TYR A 8 18.84 -5.80 15.94
CA TYR A 8 17.40 -6.04 16.13
C TYR A 8 17.02 -5.46 17.49
N ILE A 9 16.88 -4.14 17.58
CA ILE A 9 16.25 -3.49 18.73
C ILE A 9 15.08 -2.65 18.23
N ASN A 10 13.89 -3.13 18.63
CA ASN A 10 12.60 -2.46 18.64
C ASN A 10 12.71 -0.97 18.99
N GLY A 11 12.37 -0.13 18.01
CA GLY A 11 12.24 1.30 18.17
C GLY A 11 11.83 1.92 16.84
N MET A 12 10.56 1.78 16.45
CA MET A 12 9.94 2.64 15.44
C MET A 12 10.61 2.64 14.06
N MET A 13 10.81 1.46 13.45
CA MET A 13 11.11 1.43 12.01
C MET A 13 9.85 1.90 11.26
N PRO A 14 9.93 2.88 10.34
CA PRO A 14 8.82 3.15 9.44
C PRO A 14 8.54 1.83 8.73
N ALA A 15 7.37 1.23 8.96
CA ALA A 15 7.04 -0.11 8.46
C ALA A 15 7.55 -0.26 7.02
N ASP A 16 8.56 -1.11 6.82
CA ASP A 16 9.38 -1.16 5.62
C ASP A 16 8.46 -1.18 4.40
N ARG A 17 8.59 -0.18 3.53
CA ARG A 17 7.76 -0.08 2.32
C ARG A 17 8.59 -0.55 1.14
N LEU A 18 8.03 -1.47 0.37
CA LEU A 18 8.67 -1.98 -0.85
C LEU A 18 7.83 -1.63 -2.07
N ARG A 19 8.49 -1.15 -3.11
CA ARG A 19 7.86 -0.82 -4.38
C ARG A 19 7.80 -2.06 -5.25
N VAL A 20 6.65 -2.27 -5.88
CA VAL A 20 6.49 -3.28 -6.92
C VAL A 20 6.21 -2.58 -8.24
N SER A 21 7.04 -2.86 -9.24
CA SER A 21 6.89 -2.36 -10.61
C SER A 21 6.81 -3.53 -11.59
N LYS A 22 6.29 -3.27 -12.79
CA LYS A 22 6.36 -4.22 -13.90
C LYS A 22 7.55 -3.82 -14.78
N SER A 23 8.47 -4.75 -15.01
CA SER A 23 9.62 -4.61 -15.92
C SER A 23 9.57 -5.77 -16.90
N ASP A 24 9.36 -5.47 -18.18
CA ASP A 24 9.11 -6.46 -19.22
C ASP A 24 7.96 -7.41 -18.83
N ASP A 25 8.23 -8.73 -18.86
CA ASP A 25 7.29 -9.79 -18.48
C ASP A 25 7.34 -10.16 -16.99
N ARG A 26 8.11 -9.42 -16.17
CA ARG A 26 8.33 -9.73 -14.75
C ARG A 26 7.91 -8.60 -13.83
N TYR A 27 7.70 -8.95 -12.56
CA TYR A 27 7.42 -8.01 -11.48
C TYR A 27 8.64 -7.84 -10.61
N GLN A 28 9.15 -6.61 -10.50
CA GLN A 28 10.35 -6.29 -9.73
C GLN A 28 9.94 -5.68 -8.38
N VAL A 29 10.52 -6.20 -7.30
CA VAL A 29 10.46 -5.62 -5.96
C VAL A 29 11.73 -4.80 -5.73
N ALA A 30 11.57 -3.57 -5.25
CA ALA A 30 12.65 -2.64 -4.96
C ALA A 30 12.42 -1.92 -3.62
N ASP A 31 13.51 -1.56 -2.96
CA ASP A 31 13.53 -0.58 -1.87
C ASP A 31 14.14 0.75 -2.38
N GLU A 32 14.46 1.66 -1.46
CA GLU A 32 15.10 2.94 -1.80
C GLU A 32 16.54 2.78 -2.34
N SER A 33 17.21 1.67 -2.04
CA SER A 33 18.57 1.37 -2.51
C SER A 33 18.58 0.74 -3.91
N GLY A 34 17.43 0.22 -4.37
CA GLY A 34 17.23 -0.25 -5.74
C GLY A 34 16.54 -1.61 -5.84
N PRO A 35 16.65 -2.26 -7.02
CA PRO A 35 16.04 -3.56 -7.25
C PRO A 35 16.55 -4.64 -6.31
N MET A 36 15.64 -5.42 -5.74
CA MET A 36 15.96 -6.51 -4.83
C MET A 36 15.79 -7.88 -5.50
N ARG A 37 14.66 -8.10 -6.18
CA ARG A 37 14.30 -9.38 -6.79
C ARG A 37 13.20 -9.20 -7.84
N SER A 38 13.16 -10.11 -8.81
CA SER A 38 12.10 -10.18 -9.82
C SER A 38 11.33 -11.49 -9.73
N PHE A 39 10.04 -11.45 -10.02
CA PHE A 39 9.08 -12.56 -9.95
C PHE A 39 8.30 -12.67 -11.25
N ASP A 40 7.76 -13.85 -11.53
CA ASP A 40 7.00 -14.10 -12.75
C ASP A 40 5.56 -13.62 -12.58
N THR A 41 5.03 -13.72 -11.36
CA THR A 41 3.69 -13.20 -11.03
C THR A 41 3.73 -12.05 -10.03
N ILE A 42 2.71 -11.22 -10.09
CA ILE A 42 2.49 -10.14 -9.12
C ILE A 42 2.22 -10.69 -7.71
N VAL A 43 1.49 -11.81 -7.59
CA VAL A 43 1.14 -12.41 -6.31
C VAL A 43 2.41 -12.87 -5.59
N GLU A 44 3.36 -13.50 -6.29
CA GLU A 44 4.66 -13.86 -5.72
C GLU A 44 5.46 -12.64 -5.27
N ALA A 45 5.50 -11.57 -6.08
CA ALA A 45 6.17 -10.33 -5.71
C ALA A 45 5.58 -9.73 -4.43
N VAL A 46 4.25 -9.69 -4.30
CA VAL A 46 3.60 -9.14 -3.10
C VAL A 46 3.68 -10.08 -1.89
N ARG A 47 3.69 -11.41 -2.09
CA ARG A 47 4.02 -12.36 -1.01
C ARG A 47 5.41 -12.12 -0.47
N PHE A 48 6.41 -11.90 -1.34
CA PHE A 48 7.75 -11.53 -0.90
C PHE A 48 7.78 -10.23 -0.08
N VAL A 49 6.98 -9.22 -0.45
CA VAL A 49 6.83 -8.00 0.36
C VAL A 49 6.25 -8.35 1.74
N ARG A 50 5.11 -9.05 1.78
CA ARG A 50 4.44 -9.44 3.04
C ARG A 50 5.34 -10.29 3.94
N ASP A 51 6.03 -11.28 3.38
CA ASP A 51 6.82 -12.25 4.13
C ASP A 51 8.07 -11.62 4.77
N ARG A 52 8.45 -10.41 4.33
CA ARG A 52 9.48 -9.57 4.97
C ARG A 52 8.95 -8.70 6.11
N GLY A 53 7.65 -8.77 6.41
CA GLY A 53 6.99 -7.83 7.32
C GLY A 53 6.83 -6.43 6.74
N ALA A 54 7.03 -6.28 5.42
CA ALA A 54 6.89 -5.02 4.70
C ALA A 54 5.48 -4.84 4.12
N ARG A 55 5.16 -3.60 3.74
CA ARG A 55 3.94 -3.22 3.02
C ARG A 55 4.27 -2.64 1.64
N LEU A 56 3.32 -2.70 0.73
CA LEU A 56 3.44 -2.08 -0.58
C LEU A 56 3.58 -0.57 -0.44
N TRP A 57 4.59 -0.01 -1.09
CA TRP A 57 4.69 1.42 -1.31
C TRP A 57 3.75 1.82 -2.46
N LEU A 58 2.59 2.36 -2.13
CA LEU A 58 1.62 2.82 -3.12
C LEU A 58 1.96 4.24 -3.60
N ASP A 59 1.56 4.55 -4.82
CA ASP A 59 1.65 5.90 -5.36
C ASP A 59 0.45 6.72 -4.88
N TRP A 60 0.71 7.88 -4.27
CA TRP A 60 -0.33 8.73 -3.68
C TRP A 60 -0.46 10.05 -4.43
N GLY A 61 -1.69 10.37 -4.85
CA GLY A 61 -2.03 11.63 -5.51
C GLY A 61 -3.19 12.33 -4.81
N ARG A 62 -3.32 13.64 -5.00
CA ARG A 62 -4.52 14.38 -4.60
C ARG A 62 -5.71 13.96 -5.45
N THR A 63 -6.87 13.78 -4.83
CA THR A 63 -8.11 13.52 -5.56
C THR A 63 -8.56 14.78 -6.30
N ILE A 64 -8.88 14.64 -7.58
CA ILE A 64 -9.42 15.73 -8.42
C ILE A 64 -10.90 15.45 -8.69
N ILE A 65 -11.78 16.36 -8.27
CA ILE A 65 -13.24 16.26 -8.45
C ILE A 65 -13.70 17.48 -9.21
N GLY A 66 -14.32 17.29 -10.39
CA GLY A 66 -14.78 18.41 -11.23
C GLY A 66 -13.66 19.39 -11.63
N GLY A 67 -12.42 18.90 -11.78
CA GLY A 67 -11.25 19.72 -12.10
C GLY A 67 -10.64 20.46 -10.90
N GLN A 68 -11.15 20.27 -9.69
CA GLN A 68 -10.63 20.90 -8.47
C GLN A 68 -9.96 19.89 -7.55
N ILE A 69 -8.86 20.29 -6.91
CA ILE A 69 -8.17 19.48 -5.89
C ILE A 69 -9.06 19.40 -4.65
N ALA A 70 -9.49 18.19 -4.30
CA ALA A 70 -10.22 17.97 -3.06
C ALA A 70 -9.29 18.14 -1.85
N PRO A 71 -9.65 19.00 -0.88
CA PRO A 71 -8.86 19.16 0.33
C PRO A 71 -8.94 17.89 1.19
N GLN A 72 -7.79 17.44 1.69
CA GLN A 72 -7.65 16.26 2.56
C GLN A 72 -8.16 14.94 1.94
N ASP A 73 -8.24 14.82 0.62
CA ASP A 73 -8.57 13.58 -0.08
C ASP A 73 -7.41 13.17 -0.99
N PHE A 74 -6.98 11.92 -0.86
CA PHE A 74 -5.87 11.35 -1.62
C PHE A 74 -6.23 9.96 -2.14
N VAL A 75 -5.92 9.70 -3.41
CA VAL A 75 -6.06 8.40 -4.05
C VAL A 75 -4.73 7.66 -4.04
N ALA A 76 -4.80 6.38 -3.67
CA ALA A 76 -3.71 5.42 -3.82
C ALA A 76 -3.81 4.74 -5.20
N THR A 77 -2.66 4.61 -5.86
CA THR A 77 -2.51 3.95 -7.16
C THR A 77 -1.50 2.82 -7.04
N PHE A 78 -1.80 1.70 -7.70
CA PHE A 78 -0.89 0.56 -7.83
C PHE A 78 -0.81 0.13 -9.29
N LEU A 79 0.40 0.08 -9.84
CA LEU A 79 0.65 -0.28 -11.24
C LEU A 79 -0.27 0.47 -12.23
N GLY A 80 -0.42 1.77 -12.00
CA GLY A 80 -1.23 2.69 -12.81
C GLY A 80 -2.75 2.63 -12.59
N SER A 81 -3.24 1.79 -11.66
CA SER A 81 -4.67 1.66 -11.38
C SER A 81 -5.03 2.17 -9.98
N PRO A 82 -6.11 2.95 -9.81
CA PRO A 82 -6.59 3.34 -8.49
C PRO A 82 -7.01 2.12 -7.66
N VAL A 83 -6.54 2.06 -6.42
CA VAL A 83 -6.79 0.93 -5.50
C VAL A 83 -7.46 1.31 -4.20
N GLY A 84 -7.51 2.60 -3.90
CA GLY A 84 -8.19 3.09 -2.71
C GLY A 84 -7.96 4.57 -2.50
N ARG A 85 -8.40 5.06 -1.35
CA ARG A 85 -8.25 6.45 -0.97
C ARG A 85 -8.20 6.63 0.54
N ILE A 86 -7.68 7.78 0.95
CA ILE A 86 -7.82 8.30 2.31
C ILE A 86 -8.48 9.68 2.27
N GLN A 87 -9.30 9.96 3.26
CA GLN A 87 -10.03 11.22 3.37
C GLN A 87 -10.02 11.71 4.81
N GLY A 88 -9.53 12.92 5.04
CA GLY A 88 -9.65 13.63 6.32
C GLY A 88 -11.08 14.11 6.53
N GLU A 89 -11.64 13.83 7.70
CA GLU A 89 -12.94 14.32 8.10
C GLU A 89 -12.81 15.75 8.63
N ARG A 90 -13.54 16.67 8.00
CA ARG A 90 -13.44 18.12 8.29
C ARG A 90 -14.50 18.59 9.27
N HIS A 91 -15.61 17.86 9.38
CA HIS A 91 -16.79 18.33 10.07
C HIS A 91 -17.40 17.25 10.97
N GLY A 92 -18.13 17.68 11.99
CA GLY A 92 -18.83 16.79 12.92
C GLY A 92 -17.94 16.17 14.00
N PRO A 93 -18.48 15.20 14.76
CA PRO A 93 -17.81 14.62 15.94
C PRO A 93 -16.51 13.85 15.64
N SER A 94 -16.26 13.52 14.37
CA SER A 94 -15.05 12.86 13.89
C SER A 94 -14.05 13.80 13.23
N ALA A 95 -14.23 15.12 13.36
CA ALA A 95 -13.26 16.09 12.87
C ALA A 95 -11.86 15.74 13.38
N ALA A 96 -10.86 15.89 12.50
CA ALA A 96 -9.46 15.50 12.71
C ALA A 96 -9.12 14.00 12.59
N THR A 97 -10.08 13.13 12.26
CA THR A 97 -9.78 11.73 11.91
C THR A 97 -9.63 11.52 10.40
N TRP A 98 -8.99 10.42 10.02
CA TRP A 98 -8.75 10.03 8.64
C TRP A 98 -9.42 8.70 8.34
N ARG A 99 -10.33 8.70 7.35
CA ARG A 99 -10.90 7.48 6.81
C ARG A 99 -10.00 6.93 5.72
N TRP A 100 -9.92 5.61 5.63
CA TRP A 100 -9.30 4.92 4.50
C TRP A 100 -10.27 3.90 3.93
N SER A 101 -10.15 3.63 2.63
CA SER A 101 -10.95 2.60 1.97
C SER A 101 -10.24 2.04 0.75
N ILE A 102 -10.29 0.73 0.58
CA ILE A 102 -9.89 0.04 -0.65
C ILE A 102 -11.09 0.05 -1.60
N ALA A 103 -10.86 0.54 -2.81
CA ALA A 103 -11.84 0.64 -3.87
C ALA A 103 -11.11 0.61 -5.21
N THR A 104 -11.40 -0.40 -6.01
CA THR A 104 -10.77 -0.55 -7.33
C THR A 104 -11.78 -1.08 -8.35
N HIS A 105 -11.66 -0.57 -9.57
CA HIS A 105 -12.35 -1.10 -10.74
C HIS A 105 -11.44 -2.00 -11.58
N ASP A 106 -10.16 -2.12 -11.22
CA ASP A 106 -9.22 -3.01 -11.89
C ASP A 106 -9.57 -4.46 -11.56
N LYS A 107 -9.97 -5.22 -12.59
CA LYS A 107 -10.36 -6.63 -12.45
C LYS A 107 -9.25 -7.51 -11.88
N ARG A 108 -7.97 -7.12 -12.00
CA ARG A 108 -6.84 -7.83 -11.39
C ARG A 108 -6.92 -7.84 -9.87
N TRP A 109 -7.41 -6.74 -9.28
CA TRP A 109 -7.42 -6.52 -7.83
C TRP A 109 -8.82 -6.35 -7.27
N ARG A 110 -9.87 -6.51 -8.08
CA ARG A 110 -11.25 -6.28 -7.67
C ARG A 110 -11.72 -7.37 -6.70
N GLY A 111 -11.70 -7.06 -5.41
CA GLY A 111 -12.22 -7.91 -4.35
C GLY A 111 -13.70 -7.68 -4.06
N HIS A 112 -14.35 -8.66 -3.43
CA HIS A 112 -15.65 -8.47 -2.79
C HIS A 112 -15.45 -7.84 -1.41
N GLY A 113 -16.05 -6.65 -1.19
CA GLY A 113 -16.05 -5.97 0.11
C GLY A 113 -15.13 -4.74 0.13
N GLY A 114 -15.74 -3.57 0.35
CA GLY A 114 -15.06 -2.29 0.49
C GLY A 114 -14.41 -2.15 1.87
N GLN A 115 -13.29 -2.86 2.07
CA GLN A 115 -12.44 -2.75 3.26
C GLN A 115 -12.15 -1.29 3.54
N ARG A 116 -12.38 -0.88 4.79
CA ARG A 116 -12.32 0.52 5.21
C ARG A 116 -12.12 0.62 6.71
N GLY A 117 -11.62 1.76 7.15
CA GLY A 117 -11.45 2.08 8.55
C GLY A 117 -11.29 3.57 8.78
N GLN A 118 -11.06 3.93 10.04
CA GLN A 118 -10.87 5.31 10.48
C GLN A 118 -9.78 5.34 11.56
N LEU A 119 -8.82 6.25 11.41
CA LEU A 119 -7.64 6.40 12.25
C LEU A 119 -7.44 7.87 12.61
N GLN A 120 -6.53 8.16 13.54
CA GLN A 120 -6.35 9.52 14.06
C GLN A 120 -5.50 10.37 13.13
N THR A 121 -4.58 9.76 12.39
CA THR A 121 -3.66 10.49 11.53
C THR A 121 -3.71 10.03 10.07
N LYS A 122 -3.24 10.92 9.18
CA LYS A 122 -3.08 10.62 7.76
C LYS A 122 -2.13 9.43 7.56
N ASP A 123 -1.00 9.42 8.25
CA ASP A 123 0.06 8.44 8.04
C ASP A 123 -0.35 7.05 8.53
N GLU A 124 -1.12 6.97 9.63
CA GLU A 124 -1.77 5.73 10.06
C GLU A 124 -2.77 5.24 9.01
N ALA A 125 -3.58 6.12 8.44
CA ALA A 125 -4.54 5.76 7.39
C ALA A 125 -3.85 5.28 6.10
N VAL A 126 -2.71 5.89 5.72
CA VAL A 126 -1.85 5.39 4.64
C VAL A 126 -1.32 3.99 4.98
N ALA A 127 -0.79 3.82 6.20
CA ALA A 127 -0.19 2.56 6.63
C ALA A 127 -1.17 1.40 6.68
N GLU A 128 -2.36 1.64 7.23
CA GLU A 128 -3.39 0.62 7.30
C GLU A 128 -3.87 0.23 5.90
N LEU A 129 -4.09 1.20 5.00
CA LEU A 129 -4.51 0.90 3.63
C LEU A 129 -3.44 0.11 2.88
N GLU A 130 -2.17 0.53 2.95
CA GLU A 130 -1.06 -0.19 2.31
C GLU A 130 -0.90 -1.61 2.87
N GLN A 131 -1.02 -1.79 4.18
CA GLN A 131 -0.93 -3.09 4.84
C GLN A 131 -2.07 -4.03 4.42
N VAL A 132 -3.31 -3.54 4.50
CA VAL A 132 -4.49 -4.34 4.14
C VAL A 132 -4.47 -4.68 2.66
N PHE A 133 -4.08 -3.75 1.79
CA PHE A 133 -3.95 -4.01 0.35
C PHE A 133 -2.84 -5.01 0.05
N THR A 134 -1.68 -4.91 0.73
CA THR A 134 -0.58 -5.90 0.62
C THR A 134 -1.07 -7.29 0.95
N LYS A 135 -1.76 -7.44 2.09
CA LYS A 135 -2.32 -8.72 2.52
C LYS A 135 -3.31 -9.27 1.50
N TYR A 136 -4.23 -8.42 1.02
CA TYR A 136 -5.23 -8.79 0.03
C TYR A 136 -4.61 -9.36 -1.26
N ILE A 137 -3.60 -8.68 -1.83
CA ILE A 137 -2.94 -9.16 -3.05
C ILE A 137 -2.16 -10.47 -2.79
N ALA A 138 -1.44 -10.56 -1.67
CA ALA A 138 -0.67 -11.76 -1.32
C ALA A 138 -1.55 -13.01 -1.09
N GLU A 139 -2.80 -12.80 -0.69
CA GLU A 139 -3.82 -13.85 -0.47
C GLU A 139 -4.72 -14.09 -1.68
N THR A 140 -4.62 -13.28 -2.73
CA THR A 140 -5.36 -13.49 -3.98
C THR A 140 -4.90 -14.81 -4.60
N PRO A 141 -5.83 -15.72 -4.98
CA PRO A 141 -5.46 -16.92 -5.71
C PRO A 141 -4.67 -16.54 -6.95
N GLU A 142 -3.61 -17.28 -7.26
CA GLU A 142 -2.96 -17.15 -8.56
C GLU A 142 -4.03 -17.39 -9.60
N GLY A 143 -4.36 -16.35 -10.38
CA GLY A 143 -5.25 -16.52 -11.51
C GLY A 143 -4.68 -17.58 -12.45
N PRO A 144 -5.52 -18.29 -13.23
CA PRO A 144 -5.05 -19.21 -14.25
C PRO A 144 -4.12 -18.53 -15.26
#